data_AF-G4Z9N8-F1
#
_entry.id   AF-G4Z9N8-F1
#
_cell.length_a   1.000
_cell.length_b   1.000
_cell.length_c   1.000
_cell.angle_alpha   90.00
_cell.angle_beta   90.00
_cell.angle_gamma   90.00
#
_symmetry.space_group_name_H-M   'P 1'
#
loop_
_entity.id
_entity.type
_entity.pdbx_description
1 polymer ?
#
loop_
_entity_poly.entity_id
_entity_poly.type
_entity_poly.pdbx_seq_one_letter_code
_entity_poly.pdbx_strand_id
1 'polypeptide(L)'
;MEEWFAEQPSSTQTKRSSAFKKGLKRMHGCAGEEGQSRCMLLNMMLPSELVIAAHLFPRKNEAHVQQALGFEGIDNLKNGLLLFGPLEKALDKRQVSIIYDRNSKEFHLKLFDHHLLQQRLFDHLTESQQWVLVDGAQGYDIETTFRAIDGRKLHFGTDKRPFKRCLNLQARLARKKAIREGWDFGGGLTLKTSGRRVP
;
A
#
# COMPACT_ATOMS: atom_id res chain seq x y z
N MET A 1 -22.65 -6.35 -0.14
CA MET A 1 -21.23 -6.33 -0.57
C MET A 1 -20.33 -5.60 0.44
N GLU A 2 -20.76 -4.51 1.07
CA GLU A 2 -19.91 -3.71 1.99
C GLU A 2 -19.81 -4.25 3.43
N GLU A 3 -20.75 -5.09 3.88
CA GLU A 3 -20.74 -5.68 5.24
C GLU A 3 -19.63 -6.73 5.42
N TRP A 4 -19.14 -7.34 4.33
CA TRP A 4 -18.08 -8.36 4.36
C TRP A 4 -16.71 -7.81 4.77
N PHE A 5 -16.53 -6.49 4.79
CA PHE A 5 -15.25 -5.83 5.03
C PHE A 5 -15.15 -5.15 6.40
N ALA A 6 -16.12 -5.38 7.31
CA ALA A 6 -16.01 -5.02 8.72
C ALA A 6 -14.74 -5.64 9.34
N GLU A 7 -14.22 -5.04 10.41
CA GLU A 7 -12.89 -5.27 10.96
C GLU A 7 -12.55 -6.75 11.12
N GLN A 8 -11.60 -7.22 10.31
CA GLN A 8 -11.18 -8.62 10.30
C GLN A 8 -9.65 -8.65 10.23
N PRO A 9 -8.99 -9.51 11.01
CA PRO A 9 -7.55 -9.44 11.33
C PRO A 9 -6.60 -9.49 10.13
N SER A 10 -5.38 -9.01 10.38
CA SER A 10 -4.26 -8.80 9.45
C SER A 10 -3.91 -10.02 8.57
N SER A 11 -3.37 -9.77 7.37
CA SER A 11 -2.99 -10.75 6.33
C SER A 11 -1.89 -11.74 6.72
N THR A 12 -1.48 -11.84 7.99
CA THR A 12 -0.13 -12.29 8.34
C THR A 12 0.16 -13.79 8.25
N GLN A 13 -0.76 -14.66 7.82
CA GLN A 13 -0.57 -16.11 7.98
C GLN A 13 -0.86 -17.04 6.80
N THR A 14 -1.03 -16.55 5.57
CA THR A 14 -1.06 -17.45 4.39
C THR A 14 0.23 -17.31 3.59
N LYS A 15 1.05 -18.38 3.61
CA LYS A 15 2.37 -18.54 2.95
C LYS A 15 2.67 -17.45 1.91
N ARG A 16 3.54 -16.52 2.27
CA ARG A 16 4.06 -15.47 1.38
C ARG A 16 4.59 -16.13 0.10
N SER A 17 3.93 -15.89 -1.02
CA SER A 17 4.30 -16.48 -2.31
C SER A 17 5.58 -15.81 -2.81
N SER A 18 6.71 -16.53 -2.74
CA SER A 18 8.00 -16.08 -3.28
C SER A 18 7.89 -15.77 -4.78
N ALA A 19 7.07 -16.54 -5.50
CA ALA A 19 6.75 -16.34 -6.90
C ALA A 19 6.01 -15.01 -7.14
N PHE A 20 5.02 -14.67 -6.32
CA PHE A 20 4.27 -13.41 -6.41
C PHE A 20 5.20 -12.21 -6.24
N LYS A 21 6.01 -12.21 -5.18
CA LYS A 21 6.99 -11.15 -4.93
C LYS A 21 8.00 -11.01 -6.06
N LYS A 22 8.55 -12.12 -6.55
CA LYS A 22 9.48 -12.13 -7.71
C LYS A 22 8.80 -11.56 -8.96
N GLY A 23 7.53 -11.89 -9.18
CA GLY A 23 6.71 -11.32 -10.24
C GLY A 23 6.52 -9.81 -10.11
N LEU A 24 6.21 -9.31 -8.91
CA LEU A 24 6.06 -7.87 -8.65
C LEU A 24 7.36 -7.11 -8.89
N LYS A 25 8.51 -7.66 -8.45
CA LYS A 25 9.83 -7.05 -8.72
C LYS A 25 10.05 -6.84 -10.21
N ARG A 26 9.73 -7.84 -11.04
CA ARG A 26 9.83 -7.73 -12.50
C ARG A 26 8.80 -6.78 -13.09
N MET A 27 7.53 -6.90 -12.69
CA MET A 27 6.44 -6.07 -13.23
C MET A 27 6.71 -4.58 -13.00
N HIS A 28 7.10 -4.20 -11.78
CA HIS A 28 7.23 -2.79 -11.37
C HIS A 28 8.67 -2.27 -11.44
N GLY A 29 9.62 -3.05 -11.98
CA GLY A 29 11.04 -2.67 -12.08
C GLY A 29 11.68 -2.40 -10.71
N CYS A 30 11.40 -3.26 -9.73
CA CYS A 30 11.84 -3.12 -8.33
C CYS A 30 12.85 -4.20 -7.92
N ALA A 31 13.43 -4.92 -8.87
CA ALA A 31 14.60 -5.76 -8.65
C ALA A 31 15.86 -4.88 -8.56
N GLY A 32 16.82 -5.29 -7.74
CA GLY A 32 18.19 -4.76 -7.78
C GLY A 32 19.15 -5.90 -7.49
N GLU A 33 20.20 -5.64 -6.72
CA GLU A 33 21.19 -6.66 -6.37
C GLU A 33 20.58 -7.86 -5.62
N GLU A 34 21.36 -8.94 -5.53
CA GLU A 34 20.95 -10.14 -4.80
C GLU A 34 20.53 -9.79 -3.37
N GLY A 35 19.42 -10.38 -2.92
CA GLY A 35 18.89 -10.07 -1.61
C GLY A 35 18.21 -8.70 -1.48
N GLN A 36 18.17 -7.83 -2.50
CA GLN A 36 17.52 -6.52 -2.41
C GLN A 36 16.18 -6.42 -3.14
N SER A 37 15.35 -5.45 -2.73
CA SER A 37 14.13 -5.03 -3.41
C SER A 37 13.90 -3.54 -3.25
N ARG A 38 13.35 -2.88 -4.27
CA ARG A 38 12.92 -1.51 -4.12
C ARG A 38 11.57 -1.40 -3.41
N CYS A 39 11.48 -0.58 -2.37
CA CYS A 39 10.19 -0.12 -1.84
C CYS A 39 9.62 0.97 -2.76
N MET A 40 8.38 0.79 -3.22
CA MET A 40 7.74 1.71 -4.16
C MET A 40 7.39 3.08 -3.57
N LEU A 41 7.22 3.20 -2.25
CA LEU A 41 6.92 4.49 -1.59
C LEU A 41 8.18 5.24 -1.16
N LEU A 42 9.18 4.52 -0.64
CA LEU A 42 10.46 5.13 -0.25
C LEU A 42 11.38 5.37 -1.45
N ASN A 43 11.10 4.71 -2.59
CA ASN A 43 11.94 4.70 -3.79
C ASN A 43 13.40 4.32 -3.52
N MET A 44 13.60 3.35 -2.65
CA MET A 44 14.93 2.92 -2.26
C MET A 44 15.09 1.41 -2.26
N MET A 45 16.31 0.96 -2.52
CA MET A 45 16.70 -0.44 -2.37
C MET A 45 16.84 -0.76 -0.88
N LEU A 46 16.14 -1.80 -0.46
CA LEU A 46 16.17 -2.31 0.90
C LEU A 46 16.46 -3.81 0.86
N PRO A 47 16.96 -4.40 1.96
CA PRO A 47 16.96 -5.83 2.16
C PRO A 47 15.58 -6.40 1.84
N SER A 48 15.56 -7.40 0.95
CA SER A 48 14.34 -7.94 0.36
C SER A 48 13.40 -8.43 1.45
N GLU A 49 13.90 -9.01 2.53
CA GLU A 49 13.07 -9.46 3.65
C GLU A 49 12.25 -8.35 4.35
N LEU A 50 12.72 -7.10 4.28
CA LEU A 50 12.02 -5.92 4.82
C LEU A 50 11.00 -5.32 3.86
N VAL A 51 11.03 -5.71 2.58
CA VAL A 51 10.07 -5.28 1.56
C VAL A 51 9.00 -6.34 1.38
N ILE A 52 7.75 -6.02 1.66
CA ILE A 52 6.62 -6.94 1.61
C ILE A 52 5.89 -6.80 0.27
N ALA A 53 5.50 -7.94 -0.29
CA ALA A 53 4.57 -8.01 -1.42
C ALA A 53 3.15 -7.83 -0.88
N ALA A 54 2.70 -6.58 -0.80
CA ALA A 54 1.40 -6.20 -0.27
C ALA A 54 0.31 -6.47 -1.32
N HIS A 55 -0.72 -7.24 -0.96
CA HIS A 55 -1.93 -7.37 -1.79
C HIS A 55 -2.87 -6.20 -1.54
N LEU A 56 -3.33 -5.54 -2.60
CA LEU A 56 -4.31 -4.46 -2.53
C LEU A 56 -5.71 -4.97 -2.18
N PHE A 57 -6.08 -6.11 -2.76
CA PHE A 57 -7.21 -6.91 -2.32
C PHE A 57 -6.68 -8.13 -1.57
N PRO A 58 -6.95 -8.26 -0.26
CA PRO A 58 -6.33 -9.28 0.58
C PRO A 58 -6.66 -10.72 0.16
N ARG A 59 -5.70 -11.63 0.26
CA ARG A 59 -5.86 -13.07 -0.04
C ARG A 59 -6.97 -13.77 0.71
N LYS A 60 -7.25 -13.37 1.95
CA LYS A 60 -8.39 -13.90 2.71
C LYS A 60 -9.75 -13.71 2.01
N ASN A 61 -9.84 -12.80 1.05
CA ASN A 61 -11.05 -12.53 0.28
C ASN A 61 -11.00 -13.14 -1.13
N GLU A 62 -10.07 -14.05 -1.42
CA GLU A 62 -9.88 -14.62 -2.76
C GLU A 62 -11.17 -15.18 -3.38
N ALA A 63 -12.02 -15.84 -2.59
CA ALA A 63 -13.32 -16.34 -3.06
C ALA A 63 -14.23 -15.26 -3.67
N HIS A 64 -14.01 -13.99 -3.31
CA HIS A 64 -14.82 -12.85 -3.76
C HIS A 64 -14.13 -11.98 -4.81
N VAL A 65 -12.89 -12.27 -5.20
CA VAL A 65 -12.10 -11.38 -6.07
C VAL A 65 -12.75 -11.20 -7.45
N GLN A 66 -13.28 -12.27 -8.02
CA GLN A 66 -13.95 -12.23 -9.32
C GLN A 66 -15.27 -11.45 -9.23
N GLN A 67 -16.09 -11.71 -8.21
CA GLN A 67 -17.38 -11.03 -8.04
C GLN A 67 -17.21 -9.54 -7.69
N ALA A 68 -16.26 -9.20 -6.82
CA ALA A 68 -16.10 -7.84 -6.31
C ALA A 68 -15.27 -6.96 -7.26
N LEU A 69 -14.28 -7.54 -7.93
CA LEU A 69 -13.30 -6.80 -8.71
C LEU A 69 -13.18 -7.26 -10.16
N GLY A 70 -13.74 -8.39 -10.58
CA GLY A 70 -13.70 -8.83 -11.98
C GLY A 70 -12.29 -9.16 -12.48
N PHE A 71 -11.48 -9.82 -11.65
CA PHE A 71 -10.32 -10.57 -12.10
C PHE A 71 -10.18 -11.87 -11.30
N GLU A 72 -9.49 -12.82 -11.91
CA GLU A 72 -9.16 -14.11 -11.31
C GLU A 72 -7.72 -14.12 -10.79
N GLY A 73 -7.50 -14.95 -9.78
CA GLY A 73 -6.20 -15.16 -9.13
C GLY A 73 -5.81 -14.00 -8.23
N ILE A 74 -5.78 -14.24 -6.92
CA ILE A 74 -5.38 -13.19 -5.97
C ILE A 74 -3.93 -12.71 -6.19
N ASP A 75 -3.06 -13.61 -6.67
CA ASP A 75 -1.66 -13.35 -7.01
C ASP A 75 -1.48 -12.68 -8.38
N ASN A 76 -2.54 -12.14 -8.98
CA ASN A 76 -2.42 -11.26 -10.12
C ASN A 76 -1.49 -10.09 -9.75
N LEU A 77 -0.42 -9.88 -10.50
CA LEU A 77 0.60 -8.88 -10.16
C LEU A 77 0.05 -7.44 -10.15
N LYS A 78 -1.05 -7.17 -10.86
CA LYS A 78 -1.75 -5.87 -10.78
C LYS A 78 -2.52 -5.68 -9.46
N ASN A 79 -2.70 -6.73 -8.66
CA ASN A 79 -3.24 -6.68 -7.31
C ASN A 79 -2.16 -6.46 -6.24
N GLY A 80 -0.90 -6.20 -6.61
CA GLY A 80 0.20 -6.11 -5.65
C GLY A 80 1.06 -4.85 -5.75
N LEU A 81 1.65 -4.50 -4.61
CA LEU A 81 2.70 -3.49 -4.46
C LEU A 81 3.89 -4.05 -3.67
N LEU A 82 5.05 -3.43 -3.79
CA LEU A 82 6.24 -3.72 -2.97
C LEU A 82 6.47 -2.58 -1.99
N LEU A 83 6.17 -2.83 -0.72
CA LEU A 83 6.17 -1.80 0.32
C LEU A 83 7.11 -2.19 1.46
N PHE A 84 7.73 -1.20 2.11
CA PHE A 84 8.48 -1.43 3.34
C PHE A 84 7.52 -1.91 4.44
N GLY A 85 7.94 -2.88 5.26
CA GLY A 85 7.08 -3.55 6.24
C GLY A 85 6.16 -2.64 7.07
N PRO A 86 6.67 -1.56 7.68
CA PRO A 86 5.84 -0.58 8.40
C PRO A 86 4.72 0.04 7.56
N LEU A 87 5.01 0.39 6.31
CA LEU A 87 4.04 0.98 5.38
C LEU A 87 2.98 -0.04 4.92
N GLU A 88 3.40 -1.29 4.70
CA GLU A 88 2.49 -2.39 4.40
C GLU A 88 1.52 -2.65 5.56
N LYS A 89 2.04 -2.75 6.79
CA LYS A 89 1.21 -2.92 8.00
C LYS A 89 0.18 -1.79 8.14
N ALA A 90 0.59 -0.54 7.89
CA ALA A 90 -0.32 0.61 7.93
C ALA A 90 -1.40 0.54 6.84
N LEU A 91 -1.05 0.07 5.64
CA LEU A 91 -2.00 -0.14 4.54
C LEU A 91 -3.04 -1.21 4.89
N ASP A 92 -2.60 -2.33 5.46
CA ASP A 92 -3.43 -3.44 5.92
C ASP A 92 -4.40 -3.03 7.02
N LYS A 93 -3.91 -2.25 7.99
CA LYS A 93 -4.71 -1.65 9.07
C LYS A 93 -5.62 -0.52 8.58
N ARG A 94 -5.53 -0.15 7.30
CA ARG A 94 -6.28 0.94 6.66
C ARG A 94 -6.05 2.30 7.34
N GLN A 95 -4.87 2.49 7.92
CA GLN A 95 -4.41 3.77 8.49
C GLN A 95 -3.87 4.71 7.41
N VAL A 96 -3.45 4.14 6.28
CA VAL A 96 -3.05 4.84 5.06
C VAL A 96 -3.76 4.25 3.85
N SER A 97 -3.73 4.97 2.73
CA SER A 97 -4.20 4.51 1.44
C SER A 97 -3.36 5.07 0.29
N ILE A 98 -3.50 4.49 -0.89
CA ILE A 98 -2.94 5.02 -2.13
C ILE A 98 -4.07 5.64 -2.95
N ILE A 99 -4.00 6.94 -3.18
CA ILE A 99 -4.97 7.71 -3.95
C ILE A 99 -4.40 8.02 -5.34
N TYR A 100 -5.22 7.84 -6.37
CA TYR A 100 -4.87 8.26 -7.73
C TYR A 100 -5.28 9.72 -7.95
N ASP A 101 -4.31 10.58 -8.22
CA ASP A 101 -4.56 11.95 -8.65
C ASP A 101 -4.74 11.98 -10.18
N ARG A 102 -5.86 12.51 -10.65
CA ARG A 102 -6.18 12.62 -12.08
C ARG A 102 -5.37 13.72 -12.77
N ASN A 103 -4.96 14.75 -12.05
CA ASN A 103 -4.25 15.90 -12.61
C ASN A 103 -2.79 15.52 -12.89
N SER A 104 -2.07 15.04 -11.87
CA SER A 104 -0.69 14.54 -12.04
C SER A 104 -0.63 13.18 -12.74
N LYS A 105 -1.73 12.43 -12.79
CA LYS A 105 -1.78 11.02 -13.21
C LYS A 105 -0.88 10.11 -12.36
N GLU A 106 -0.59 10.51 -11.13
CA GLU A 106 0.25 9.78 -10.20
C GLU A 106 -0.56 9.13 -9.06
N PHE A 107 0.07 8.20 -8.35
CA PHE A 107 -0.50 7.54 -7.18
C PHE A 107 0.23 8.06 -5.95
N HIS A 108 -0.49 8.60 -4.98
CA HIS A 108 0.08 9.20 -3.77
C HIS A 108 -0.37 8.45 -2.53
N LEU A 109 0.52 8.32 -1.55
CA LEU A 109 0.12 7.92 -0.21
C LEU A 109 -0.75 9.02 0.40
N LYS A 110 -1.85 8.62 1.03
CA LYS A 110 -2.63 9.44 1.93
C LYS A 110 -2.65 8.79 3.29
N LEU A 111 -2.16 9.50 4.29
CA LEU A 111 -2.28 9.14 5.69
C LEU A 111 -3.63 9.63 6.24
N PHE A 112 -4.35 8.71 6.90
CA PHE A 112 -5.59 9.03 7.59
C PHE A 112 -5.37 9.11 9.10
N ASP A 113 -4.72 8.11 9.70
CA ASP A 113 -4.51 8.05 11.15
C ASP A 113 -3.44 9.04 11.62
N HIS A 114 -3.88 10.18 12.13
CA HIS A 114 -3.01 11.27 12.55
C HIS A 114 -2.08 10.89 13.72
N HIS A 115 -2.40 9.84 14.50
CA HIS A 115 -1.52 9.36 15.57
C HIS A 115 -0.20 8.81 15.04
N LEU A 116 -0.14 8.39 13.77
CA LEU A 116 1.07 7.88 13.14
C LEU A 116 2.04 8.99 12.73
N LEU A 117 1.59 10.24 12.59
CA LEU A 117 2.35 11.31 11.92
C LEU A 117 3.79 11.45 12.42
N GLN A 118 4.00 11.43 13.74
CA GLN A 118 5.33 11.61 14.35
C GLN A 118 6.07 10.29 14.61
N GLN A 119 5.44 9.14 14.35
CA GLN A 119 6.08 7.84 14.57
C GLN A 119 7.09 7.58 13.44
N ARG A 120 8.30 7.17 13.81
CA ARG A 120 9.34 6.79 12.85
C ARG A 120 9.02 5.41 12.29
N LEU A 121 9.20 5.21 11.00
CA LEU A 121 9.01 3.89 10.38
C LEU A 121 9.93 2.83 11.02
N PHE A 122 11.12 3.25 11.46
CA PHE A 122 12.11 2.42 12.14
C PHE A 122 11.57 1.77 13.43
N ASP A 123 10.76 2.49 14.20
CA ASP A 123 10.23 2.04 15.49
C ASP A 123 9.14 0.95 15.33
N HIS A 124 8.67 0.68 14.10
CA HIS A 124 7.68 -0.36 13.79
C HIS A 124 8.28 -1.69 13.33
N LEU A 125 9.60 -1.78 13.33
CA LEU A 125 10.38 -2.98 13.05
C LEU A 125 10.67 -3.74 14.35
N THR A 126 10.87 -5.05 14.26
CA THR A 126 11.49 -5.80 15.37
C THR A 126 12.96 -5.46 15.48
N GLU A 127 13.60 -5.69 16.63
CA GLU A 127 15.05 -5.47 16.81
C GLU A 127 15.88 -6.16 15.70
N SER A 128 15.56 -7.40 15.37
CA SER A 128 16.22 -8.12 14.26
C SER A 128 16.06 -7.43 12.90
N GLN A 129 14.88 -6.88 12.61
CA GLN A 129 14.62 -6.15 11.37
C GLN A 129 15.32 -4.78 11.34
N GLN A 130 15.46 -4.13 12.51
CA GLN A 130 16.24 -2.91 12.65
C GLN A 130 17.70 -3.16 12.33
N TRP A 131 18.29 -4.23 12.88
CA TRP A 131 19.67 -4.63 12.56
C TRP A 131 19.88 -4.86 11.06
N VAL A 132 18.99 -5.66 10.44
CA VAL A 132 19.01 -5.90 8.99
C VAL A 132 18.94 -4.59 8.20
N LEU A 133 18.10 -3.65 8.63
CA LEU A 133 17.95 -2.37 7.93
C LEU A 133 19.23 -1.54 8.02
N VAL A 134 19.80 -1.40 9.22
CA VAL A 134 21.03 -0.61 9.44
C VAL A 134 22.21 -1.19 8.67
N ASP A 135 22.32 -2.51 8.64
CA ASP A 135 23.41 -3.20 7.92
C ASP A 135 23.22 -3.15 6.39
N GLY A 136 22.00 -3.38 5.91
CA GLY A 136 21.74 -3.66 4.50
C GLY A 136 21.06 -2.55 3.68
N ALA A 137 20.62 -1.45 4.29
CA ALA A 137 19.93 -0.35 3.60
C ALA A 137 20.77 0.93 3.55
N GLN A 138 21.63 1.02 2.55
CA GLN A 138 22.45 2.22 2.33
C GLN A 138 21.56 3.46 2.12
N GLY A 139 21.84 4.52 2.88
CA GLY A 139 21.15 5.81 2.78
C GLY A 139 19.74 5.84 3.39
N TYR A 140 19.33 4.83 4.16
CA TYR A 140 18.09 4.92 4.94
C TYR A 140 18.24 5.87 6.11
N ASP A 141 17.39 6.90 6.14
CA ASP A 141 17.28 7.82 7.27
C ASP A 141 16.35 7.22 8.34
N ILE A 142 16.93 6.87 9.49
CA ILE A 142 16.22 6.29 10.64
C ILE A 142 15.16 7.23 11.23
N GLU A 143 15.31 8.54 11.01
CA GLU A 143 14.37 9.56 11.46
C GLU A 143 13.17 9.73 10.51
N THR A 144 13.10 8.94 9.44
CA THR A 144 11.95 8.95 8.51
C THR A 144 10.65 8.61 9.25
N THR A 145 9.75 9.58 9.34
CA THR A 145 8.41 9.44 9.95
C THR A 145 7.32 9.18 8.92
N PHE A 146 6.14 8.73 9.37
CA PHE A 146 4.98 8.64 8.49
C PHE A 146 4.56 10.00 7.90
N ARG A 147 4.70 11.10 8.66
CA ARG A 147 4.45 12.45 8.14
C ARG A 147 5.32 12.76 6.92
N ALA A 148 6.59 12.36 6.95
CA ALA A 148 7.51 12.60 5.83
C ALA A 148 7.13 11.81 4.56
N ILE A 149 6.31 10.75 4.69
CA ILE A 149 5.85 9.92 3.58
C ILE A 149 4.43 10.31 3.10
N ASP A 150 3.62 11.00 3.91
CA ASP A 150 2.29 11.46 3.48
C ASP A 150 2.40 12.35 2.23
N GLY A 151 1.54 12.09 1.24
CA GLY A 151 1.57 12.74 -0.07
C GLY A 151 2.66 12.25 -1.03
N ARG A 152 3.62 11.42 -0.60
CA ARG A 152 4.64 10.89 -1.51
C ARG A 152 4.03 10.00 -2.58
N LYS A 153 4.59 10.05 -3.78
CA LYS A 153 4.15 9.23 -4.90
C LYS A 153 4.70 7.81 -4.86
N LEU A 154 3.97 6.87 -5.44
CA LEU A 154 4.51 5.55 -5.78
C LEU A 154 5.46 5.68 -6.97
N HIS A 155 6.60 5.03 -6.84
CA HIS A 155 7.63 4.93 -7.88
C HIS A 155 7.53 3.59 -8.60
N PHE A 156 7.53 3.67 -9.93
CA PHE A 156 7.50 2.52 -10.84
C PHE A 156 8.73 2.59 -11.74
N GLY A 157 9.40 1.46 -11.95
CA GLY A 157 10.54 1.33 -12.87
C GLY A 157 10.12 0.93 -14.29
N THR A 158 8.82 0.78 -14.50
CA THR A 158 8.19 0.40 -15.77
C THR A 158 6.93 1.24 -15.98
N ASP A 159 6.24 1.05 -17.10
CA ASP A 159 4.93 1.62 -17.41
C ASP A 159 3.74 0.82 -16.81
N LYS A 160 4.01 -0.39 -16.28
CA LYS A 160 2.98 -1.25 -15.68
C LYS A 160 2.46 -0.64 -14.39
N ARG A 161 1.14 -0.73 -14.17
CA ARG A 161 0.45 -0.16 -13.01
C ARG A 161 -0.47 -1.18 -12.36
N PRO A 162 -0.71 -1.07 -11.04
CA PRO A 162 -1.72 -1.85 -10.34
C PRO A 162 -3.13 -1.53 -10.86
N PHE A 163 -4.08 -2.40 -10.54
CA PHE A 163 -5.49 -2.20 -10.82
C PHE A 163 -6.03 -0.99 -10.05
N LYS A 164 -6.43 0.06 -10.78
CA LYS A 164 -7.09 1.25 -10.20
C LYS A 164 -8.32 0.89 -9.36
N ARG A 165 -9.06 -0.17 -9.74
CA ARG A 165 -10.22 -0.69 -8.99
C ARG A 165 -9.83 -1.23 -7.60
N CYS A 166 -8.72 -1.95 -7.47
CA CYS A 166 -8.25 -2.44 -6.17
C CYS A 166 -7.84 -1.27 -5.28
N LEU A 167 -7.10 -0.31 -5.84
CA LEU A 167 -6.70 0.91 -5.12
C LEU A 167 -7.91 1.73 -4.70
N ASN A 168 -8.90 1.91 -5.57
CA ASN A 168 -10.12 2.64 -5.24
C ASN A 168 -10.90 1.96 -4.11
N LEU A 169 -11.04 0.63 -4.14
CA LEU A 169 -11.68 -0.11 -3.07
C LEU A 169 -10.93 0.05 -1.74
N GLN A 170 -9.60 -0.14 -1.75
CA GLN A 170 -8.77 0.04 -0.55
C GLN A 170 -8.90 1.47 0.02
N ALA A 171 -8.91 2.49 -0.84
CA ALA A 171 -9.10 3.88 -0.45
C ALA A 171 -10.48 4.15 0.16
N ARG A 172 -11.55 3.60 -0.43
CA ARG A 172 -12.91 3.70 0.12
C ARG A 172 -13.00 3.06 1.50
N LEU A 173 -12.41 1.87 1.67
CA LEU A 173 -12.42 1.16 2.94
C LEU A 173 -11.59 1.89 4.01
N ALA A 174 -10.44 2.45 3.65
CA ALA A 174 -9.62 3.26 4.54
C ALA A 174 -10.33 4.55 4.96
N ARG A 175 -10.95 5.26 4.01
CA ARG A 175 -11.75 6.45 4.33
C ARG A 175 -12.94 6.13 5.22
N LYS A 176 -13.67 5.03 4.95
CA LYS A 176 -14.81 4.60 5.78
C LYS A 176 -14.37 4.30 7.22
N LYS A 177 -13.19 3.70 7.40
CA LYS A 177 -12.57 3.53 8.72
C LYS A 177 -12.19 4.88 9.33
N ALA A 178 -11.50 5.74 8.58
CA ALA A 178 -11.07 7.05 9.05
C ALA A 178 -12.23 7.92 9.57
N ILE A 179 -13.37 7.93 8.88
CA ILE A 179 -14.58 8.64 9.34
C ILE A 179 -15.10 8.05 10.65
N ARG A 180 -15.15 6.71 10.76
CA ARG A 180 -15.60 6.01 11.97
C ARG A 180 -14.72 6.30 13.19
N GLU A 181 -13.41 6.32 12.98
CA GLU A 181 -12.41 6.57 14.03
C GLU A 181 -12.18 8.07 14.32
N GLY A 182 -12.89 8.97 13.62
CA GLY A 182 -12.69 10.42 13.77
C GLY A 182 -11.33 10.92 13.25
N TRP A 183 -10.69 10.17 12.35
CA TRP A 183 -9.43 10.55 11.69
C TRP A 183 -9.62 11.44 10.46
N ASP A 184 -10.77 11.33 9.78
CA ASP A 184 -11.15 12.17 8.63
C ASP A 184 -12.45 12.92 8.94
N PHE A 185 -12.33 14.22 9.22
CA PHE A 185 -13.47 15.12 9.49
C PHE A 185 -14.23 15.57 8.22
N GLY A 186 -14.05 14.88 7.09
CA GLY A 186 -14.84 15.11 5.88
C GLY A 186 -14.27 16.13 4.90
N GLY A 187 -13.04 16.61 5.10
CA GLY A 187 -12.37 17.54 4.21
C GLY A 187 -11.47 16.83 3.20
N GLY A 188 -11.94 16.63 1.95
CA GLY A 188 -11.01 16.48 0.82
C GLY A 188 -11.20 15.30 -0.14
N LEU A 189 -12.39 14.72 -0.25
CA LEU A 189 -12.76 13.90 -1.43
C LEU A 189 -14.19 14.21 -1.87
N THR A 190 -14.45 15.47 -2.20
CA THR A 190 -15.51 15.79 -3.17
C THR A 190 -15.09 15.22 -4.51
N LEU A 191 -15.53 14.00 -4.80
CA LEU A 191 -15.86 13.62 -6.16
C LEU A 191 -16.86 14.67 -6.65
N LYS A 192 -16.39 15.67 -7.40
CA LYS A 192 -17.28 16.51 -8.22
C LYS A 192 -17.94 15.56 -9.22
N THR A 193 -19.10 15.03 -8.87
CA THR A 193 -20.04 14.51 -9.86
C THR A 193 -20.46 15.71 -10.69
N SER A 194 -19.93 15.81 -11.90
CA SER A 194 -20.42 16.75 -12.89
C SER A 194 -21.87 16.38 -13.16
N GLY A 195 -22.80 17.14 -12.57
CA GLY A 195 -24.19 17.11 -12.94
C GLY A 195 -24.33 17.54 -14.39
N ARG A 196 -24.55 16.58 -15.30
CA ARG A 196 -25.29 16.86 -16.52
C ARG A 196 -26.76 16.92 -16.13
N ARG A 197 -27.32 18.13 -16.11
CA ARG A 197 -28.75 18.29 -16.43
C ARG A 197 -28.86 18.03 -17.92
N VAL A 198 -29.61 17.00 -18.27
CA VAL A 198 -30.13 16.81 -19.62
C VAL A 198 -31.34 17.75 -19.74
N PRO A 199 -31.54 18.47 -20.87
CA PRO A 199 -32.81 19.11 -21.16
C PRO A 199 -33.95 18.10 -21.21
#